data_AF-A0A7K3XQ26-F1
#
_entry.id   AF-A0A7K3XQ26-F1
#
_cell.length_a   1.000
_cell.length_b   1.000
_cell.length_c   1.000
_cell.angle_alpha   90.00
_cell.angle_beta   90.00
_cell.angle_gamma   90.00
#
_symmetry.space_group_name_H-M   'P 1'
#
loop_
_entity.id
_entity.type
_entity.pdbx_description
1 polymer ?
#
loop_
_entity_poly.entity_id
_entity_poly.type
_entity_poly.pdbx_seq_one_letter_code
_entity_poly.pdbx_strand_id
1 'polypeptide(L)'
;RSRLWMHHLGISGLLGKEFYWKTLMTWSRDFDRFTFTNLNSNDEFSFLAEGSYNGVKLPFIVKAGLAGDYGDRFEQRIGAYLGIEFNF
;
A
#
# COMPACT_ATOMS: atom_id res chain seq x y z
N ARG A 1 -24.50 9.68 -9.29
CA ARG A 1 -23.36 9.49 -8.36
C ARG A 1 -23.09 7.99 -8.34
N SER A 2 -21.95 7.53 -8.87
CA SER A 2 -21.52 6.15 -8.66
C SER A 2 -21.27 5.94 -7.15
N ARG A 3 -21.62 4.76 -6.64
CA ARG A 3 -21.33 4.38 -5.25
C ARG A 3 -19.94 3.74 -5.26
N LEU A 4 -19.06 4.18 -4.36
CA LEU A 4 -17.76 3.55 -4.13
C LEU A 4 -17.86 2.75 -2.83
N TRP A 5 -17.53 1.45 -2.88
CA TRP A 5 -17.22 0.67 -1.69
C TRP A 5 -15.71 0.63 -1.55
N MET A 6 -15.21 0.87 -0.35
CA MET A 6 -13.77 0.92 -0.09
C MET A 6 -13.48 0.33 1.28
N HIS A 7 -12.52 -0.58 1.34
CA HIS A 7 -12.10 -1.26 2.55
C HIS A 7 -10.60 -1.17 2.68
N HIS A 8 -10.13 -0.86 3.88
CA HIS A 8 -8.71 -0.79 4.21
C HIS A 8 -8.41 -1.75 5.36
N LEU A 9 -7.33 -2.50 5.21
CA LEU A 9 -6.76 -3.33 6.26
C LEU A 9 -5.27 -2.99 6.37
N GLY A 10 -4.86 -2.45 7.51
CA GLY A 10 -3.47 -2.13 7.78
C GLY A 10 -3.00 -2.78 9.07
N ILE A 11 -1.78 -3.30 9.06
CA ILE A 11 -1.09 -3.77 10.26
C ILE A 11 0.30 -3.16 10.28
N SER A 12 0.73 -2.69 11.43
CA SER A 12 2.09 -2.20 11.62
C SER A 12 2.60 -2.57 12.99
N GLY A 13 3.91 -2.67 13.14
CA GLY A 13 4.51 -3.05 14.40
C GLY A 13 5.99 -2.68 14.49
N LEU A 14 6.47 -2.75 15.72
CA LEU A 14 7.89 -2.66 16.04
C LEU A 14 8.37 -4.05 16.49
N LEU A 15 9.42 -4.55 15.85
CA LEU A 15 10.16 -5.71 16.32
C LEU A 15 11.42 -5.21 17.02
N GLY A 16 11.42 -5.29 18.36
CA GLY A 16 12.47 -4.67 19.17
C GLY A 16 12.40 -3.13 19.12
N LYS A 17 13.56 -2.48 19.27
CA LYS A 17 13.68 -1.01 19.20
C LYS A 17 14.13 -0.53 17.82
N GLU A 18 14.60 -1.44 16.99
CA GLU A 18 15.38 -1.16 15.79
C GLU A 18 14.57 -1.32 14.50
N PHE A 19 13.57 -2.20 14.49
CA PHE A 19 12.86 -2.53 13.26
C PHE A 19 11.38 -2.14 13.35
N TYR A 20 10.95 -1.29 12.43
CA TYR A 20 9.54 -0.97 12.20
C TYR A 20 9.08 -1.58 10.88
N TRP A 21 7.85 -2.05 10.85
CA TRP A 21 7.20 -2.50 9.63
C TRP A 21 5.75 -2.03 9.58
N LYS A 22 5.25 -1.91 8.35
CA LYS A 22 3.87 -1.55 8.04
C LYS A 22 3.43 -2.26 6.77
N THR A 23 2.25 -2.85 6.80
CA THR A 23 1.54 -3.30 5.62
C THR A 23 0.16 -2.66 5.57
N LEU A 24 -0.30 -2.31 4.39
CA LEU A 24 -1.61 -1.75 4.13
C LEU A 24 -2.15 -2.38 2.85
N MET A 25 -3.37 -2.88 2.92
CA MET A 25 -4.12 -3.39 1.78
C MET A 25 -5.40 -2.58 1.66
N THR A 26 -5.74 -2.22 0.44
CA THR A 26 -6.93 -1.45 0.11
C THR A 26 -7.66 -2.18 -1.00
N TRP A 27 -8.96 -2.40 -0.83
CA TRP A 27 -9.82 -2.89 -1.89
C TRP A 27 -10.94 -1.89 -2.11
N SER A 28 -11.22 -1.57 -3.38
CA SER A 28 -12.34 -0.71 -3.77
C SER A 28 -13.13 -1.33 -4.91
N ARG A 29 -14.43 -1.01 -4.92
CA ARG A 29 -15.35 -1.33 -6.01
C ARG A 29 -16.12 -0.07 -6.39
N ASP A 30 -16.01 0.31 -7.66
CA ASP A 30 -16.80 1.38 -8.25
C ASP A 30 -18.00 0.78 -8.98
N PHE A 31 -19.21 1.12 -8.53
CA PHE A 31 -20.44 0.79 -9.24
C PHE A 31 -20.73 1.91 -10.22
N ASP A 32 -20.39 1.68 -11.49
CA ASP A 32 -20.71 2.61 -12.56
C ASP A 32 -22.24 2.86 -12.61
N ARG A 33 -22.66 3.97 -13.23
CA ARG A 33 -24.08 4.39 -13.22
C ARG A 33 -25.01 3.19 -13.50
N PHE A 34 -26.03 3.01 -12.68
CA PHE A 34 -27.12 2.03 -12.84
C PHE A 34 -27.82 2.19 -14.20
N THR A 35 -27.23 1.69 -15.28
CA THR A 35 -27.96 1.34 -16.49
C THR A 35 -28.48 -0.06 -16.26
N PHE A 36 -29.81 -0.19 -16.25
CA PHE A 36 -30.61 -1.39 -15.94
C PHE A 36 -30.22 -2.67 -16.71
N THR A 37 -29.23 -2.62 -17.59
CA THR A 37 -28.85 -3.68 -18.53
C THR A 37 -27.36 -4.07 -18.48
N ASN A 38 -26.51 -3.39 -17.71
CA ASN A 38 -25.10 -3.80 -17.53
C ASN A 38 -24.55 -3.37 -16.16
N LEU A 39 -24.33 -4.34 -15.29
CA LEU A 39 -23.60 -4.19 -14.02
C LEU A 39 -22.10 -4.33 -14.29
N ASN A 40 -21.47 -3.31 -14.89
CA ASN A 40 -20.01 -3.26 -14.94
C ASN A 40 -19.52 -2.64 -13.64
N SER A 41 -19.19 -3.48 -12.66
CA SER A 41 -18.44 -3.05 -11.47
C SER A 41 -16.96 -3.15 -11.77
N ASN A 42 -16.20 -2.08 -11.53
CA ASN A 42 -14.74 -2.11 -11.62
C ASN A 42 -14.17 -2.43 -10.25
N ASP A 43 -13.41 -3.51 -10.16
CA ASP A 43 -12.72 -3.91 -8.93
C ASP A 43 -11.27 -3.42 -8.94
N GLU A 44 -10.83 -2.92 -7.79
CA GLU A 44 -9.52 -2.31 -7.59
C GLU A 44 -8.92 -2.81 -6.27
N PHE A 45 -7.62 -3.09 -6.29
CA PHE A 45 -6.85 -3.56 -5.16
C PHE A 45 -5.46 -2.92 -5.15
N SER A 46 -5.10 -2.34 -4.02
CA SER A 46 -3.77 -1.78 -3.79
C SER A 46 -3.13 -2.40 -2.56
N PHE A 47 -1.84 -2.67 -2.63
CA PHE A 47 -1.05 -3.07 -1.46
C PHE A 47 0.15 -2.13 -1.28
N LEU A 48 0.55 -1.98 -0.03
CA LEU A 48 1.76 -1.28 0.39
C LEU A 48 2.40 -2.10 1.52
N ALA A 49 3.70 -2.36 1.41
CA ALA A 49 4.49 -2.95 2.48
C ALA A 49 5.79 -2.17 2.60
N GLU A 50 6.05 -1.64 3.79
CA GLU A 50 7.21 -0.80 4.08
C GLU A 50 7.86 -1.27 5.37
N GLY A 51 9.17 -1.12 5.44
CA GLY A 51 9.97 -1.43 6.62
C GLY A 51 11.11 -0.44 6.79
N SER A 52 11.48 -0.21 8.04
CA SER A 52 12.66 0.58 8.37
C SER A 52 13.47 -0.08 9.47
N TYR A 53 14.79 -0.11 9.28
CA TYR A 53 15.74 -0.59 10.26
C TYR A 53 16.64 0.56 10.74
N ASN A 54 16.73 0.74 12.04
CA ASN A 54 17.59 1.73 12.69
C ASN A 54 18.86 1.05 13.23
N GLY A 55 20.02 1.51 12.78
CA GLY A 55 21.32 1.02 13.22
C GLY A 55 21.62 1.43 14.67
N VAL A 56 21.97 0.45 15.51
CA VAL A 56 22.27 0.71 16.94
C VAL A 56 23.68 1.28 17.15
N LYS A 57 24.66 0.78 16.40
CA LYS A 57 26.08 1.17 16.57
C LYS A 57 26.51 2.35 15.71
N LEU A 58 25.84 2.55 14.58
CA LEU A 58 26.07 3.65 13.65
C LEU A 58 24.70 4.26 13.36
N PRO A 59 24.55 5.59 13.42
CA PRO A 59 23.25 6.26 13.32
C PRO A 59 22.80 6.32 11.86
N PHE A 60 22.41 5.18 11.30
CA PHE A 60 21.81 5.09 9.98
C PHE A 60 20.42 4.45 10.05
N ILE A 61 19.52 4.87 9.18
CA ILE A 61 18.20 4.28 9.00
C ILE A 61 18.11 3.76 7.57
N VAL A 62 17.85 2.47 7.41
CA VAL A 62 17.52 1.88 6.11
C VAL A 62 16.00 1.83 6.00
N LYS A 63 15.44 2.33 4.90
CA LYS A 63 14.01 2.25 4.58
C LYS A 63 13.84 1.51 3.28
N ALA A 64 12.91 0.58 3.24
CA ALA A 64 12.55 -0.14 2.03
C ALA A 64 11.04 -0.27 1.95
N GLY A 65 10.50 -0.26 0.74
CA GLY A 65 9.08 -0.48 0.55
C GLY A 65 8.76 -0.98 -0.84
N LEU A 66 7.61 -1.64 -0.92
CA LEU A 66 6.99 -2.07 -2.16
C LEU A 66 5.52 -1.65 -2.13
N ALA A 67 5.03 -1.22 -3.28
CA ALA A 67 3.63 -0.89 -3.51
C ALA A 67 3.18 -1.49 -4.83
N GLY A 68 1.91 -1.86 -4.91
CA GLY A 68 1.34 -2.38 -6.13
C GLY A 68 -0.15 -2.08 -6.25
N ASP A 69 -0.58 -1.72 -7.45
CA ASP A 69 -1.97 -1.45 -7.79
C ASP A 69 -2.44 -2.44 -8.87
N TYR A 70 -3.61 -3.03 -8.66
CA TYR A 70 -4.28 -3.98 -9.55
C TYR A 70 -5.74 -3.58 -9.70
N GLY A 71 -6.27 -3.63 -10.92
CA GLY A 71 -7.69 -3.41 -11.15
C GLY A 71 -7.98 -3.02 -12.58
N ASP A 72 -9.26 -2.94 -12.92
CA ASP A 72 -9.69 -2.70 -14.30
C ASP A 72 -9.30 -1.30 -14.82
N ARG A 73 -9.13 -0.32 -13.91
CA ARG A 73 -8.67 1.04 -14.22
C ARG A 73 -7.20 1.32 -13.92
N PHE A 74 -6.58 0.49 -13.08
CA PHE A 74 -5.17 0.64 -12.76
C PHE A 74 -4.36 -0.17 -13.78
N GLU A 75 -3.46 0.49 -14.52
CA GLU A 75 -2.34 -0.23 -15.14
C GLU A 75 -1.65 -1.03 -14.03
N GLN A 76 -1.36 -2.31 -14.25
CA GLN A 76 -0.69 -3.18 -13.29
C GLN A 76 0.68 -2.57 -12.91
N ARG A 77 0.69 -1.74 -11.88
CA ARG A 77 1.83 -0.91 -11.48
C ARG A 77 2.40 -1.50 -10.22
N ILE A 78 3.67 -1.85 -10.28
CA ILE A 78 4.43 -2.32 -9.13
C ILE A 78 5.62 -1.40 -8.98
N GLY A 79 5.79 -0.83 -7.79
CA GLY A 79 6.88 0.06 -7.43
C GLY A 79 7.62 -0.47 -6.21
N ALA A 80 8.92 -0.24 -6.17
CA ALA A 80 9.73 -0.51 -4.99
C ALA A 80 10.71 0.64 -4.77
N TYR A 81 11.09 0.86 -3.52
CA TYR A 81 12.10 1.84 -3.14
C TYR A 81 13.03 1.29 -2.07
N LEU A 82 14.25 1.82 -2.06
CA LEU A 82 15.26 1.59 -1.04
C LEU A 82 15.95 2.92 -0.76
N GLY A 83 16.10 3.27 0.51
CA GLY A 83 16.75 4.49 0.96
C GLY A 83 17.60 4.25 2.19
N ILE A 84 18.68 5.01 2.30
CA ILE A 84 19.53 5.04 3.49
C ILE A 84 19.62 6.51 3.93
N GLU A 85 19.35 6.74 5.21
CA GLU A 85 19.43 8.04 5.87
C GLU A 85 20.53 7.96 6.93
N PHE A 86 21.43 8.92 6.95
CA PHE A 86 22.48 9.03 7.95
C PHE A 86 22.15 10.20 8.89
N ASN A 87 22.11 9.93 10.19
CA ASN A 87 21.87 10.93 11.22
C ASN A 87 23.22 11.29 11.87
N PHE A 88 23.83 12.37 11.39
CA PHE A 88 25.08 12.92 11.94
C PHE A 88 24.79 14.00 12.98
#